data_AF-A0AB34J2N7-F1
#
_entry.id   AF-A0AB34J2N7-F1
#
_cell.length_a   1.000
_cell.length_b   1.000
_cell.length_c   1.000
_cell.angle_alpha   90.00
_cell.angle_beta   90.00
_cell.angle_gamma   90.00
#
_symmetry.space_group_name_H-M   'P 1'
#
loop_
_entity.id
_entity.type
_entity.pdbx_description
1 polymer ?
#
loop_
_entity_poly.entity_id
_entity_poly.type
_entity_poly.pdbx_seq_one_letter_code
_entity_poly.pdbx_strand_id
1 'polypeptide(L)'
;MRCVPPDSSGCGIGERGGVEEVVATEEEEEEEEGAAEQPTEGGASPDAPSRRSRRQWALGATRFNRIGAEGKSAAMRRTQIAGRLTCACGLLAALSLGGAALLTAPPAAAGGRDAAAAPPRVQLPRVSPPPPRPPPPPPPPPPPPAPPPAAPRAPRAPPPPPPPPSPRPSRPEGVSSNFWPSAPAPAFQLQLPTSPDKLNFTFTLTTLLLHHFIPSPSPFDIIASFSRFTLPPTCPHYIGKSLVAMLNTQFRKGYPANIPERAGVMIHMIDDLIYSLELPWLPCTVETLWCYKFSDRCSASIINEELPYVYDHNFRSIGIVLAPWLVEVMCSYFVDGGTMLPDKTCDTPGISPTCLPGCWKGEANWCDDDQRIFNCAWPPNALSKMLKRHIHRMDGRPWAGFPYNEVILSTTGWKEKLPDLIQAFFVLAHRTEEKAVAKHIHKRFRFFYPKSEVPLLELDLWGDLQTPFSYVLV
;
A
#
# COMPACT_ATOMS: atom_id res chain seq x y z
N MET A 1 18.82 35.67 10.10
CA MET A 1 19.61 34.93 11.11
C MET A 1 20.56 34.01 10.36
N ARG A 2 21.87 34.23 10.46
CA ARG A 2 22.90 33.37 9.83
C ARG A 2 23.25 32.27 10.83
N CYS A 3 23.10 31.02 10.43
CA CYS A 3 23.55 29.89 11.25
C CYS A 3 25.09 29.80 11.14
N VAL A 4 25.78 30.03 12.25
CA VAL A 4 27.21 29.80 12.42
C VAL A 4 27.39 28.34 12.86
N PRO A 5 28.27 27.54 12.24
CA PRO A 5 28.56 26.19 12.71
C PRO A 5 29.38 26.23 14.01
N PRO A 6 29.17 25.30 14.96
CA PRO A 6 30.01 25.21 16.13
C PRO A 6 31.39 24.64 15.79
N ASP A 7 32.41 25.26 16.40
CA ASP A 7 33.82 24.92 16.30
C ASP A 7 34.13 23.47 16.67
N SER A 8 35.01 22.90 15.86
CA SER A 8 35.73 21.65 16.09
C SER A 8 36.88 21.87 17.09
N SER A 9 36.79 21.23 18.25
CA SER A 9 37.89 21.03 19.19
C SER A 9 37.58 19.77 19.99
N GLY A 10 38.38 18.71 20.07
CA GLY A 10 39.65 18.32 19.50
C GLY A 10 39.94 16.95 20.12
N CYS A 11 40.53 16.01 19.38
CA CYS A 11 41.12 14.83 19.99
C CYS A 11 42.27 14.31 19.12
N GLY A 12 43.48 14.62 19.58
CA GLY A 12 44.56 13.67 19.81
C GLY A 12 44.99 12.76 18.65
N ILE A 13 46.12 13.13 18.09
CA ILE A 13 47.04 12.37 17.25
C ILE A 13 47.41 11.01 17.88
N GLY A 14 47.50 9.97 17.04
CA GLY A 14 48.10 8.69 17.37
C GLY A 14 48.47 7.93 16.09
N GLU A 15 49.58 8.33 15.46
CA GLU A 15 50.25 7.57 14.40
C GLU A 15 50.90 6.29 14.94
N ARG A 16 50.67 5.18 14.24
CA ARG A 16 51.51 3.97 14.07
C ARG A 16 50.70 3.08 13.09
N GLY A 17 51.13 2.77 11.88
CA GLY A 17 52.42 2.19 11.49
C GLY A 17 52.23 0.67 11.43
N GLY A 18 52.20 0.09 10.23
CA GLY A 18 52.13 -1.36 10.03
C GLY A 18 51.41 -1.78 8.76
N VAL A 19 52.16 -1.84 7.66
CA VAL A 19 51.80 -2.59 6.45
C VAL A 19 52.10 -4.05 6.75
N GLU A 20 51.09 -4.91 6.76
CA GLU A 20 51.30 -6.36 6.73
C GLU A 20 50.60 -6.93 5.49
N GLU A 21 51.46 -7.47 4.65
CA GLU A 21 51.21 -8.18 3.40
C GLU A 21 50.66 -9.58 3.77
N VAL A 22 49.38 -9.82 3.52
CA VAL A 22 48.78 -11.14 3.70
C VAL A 22 48.93 -11.91 2.38
N VAL A 23 49.89 -12.84 2.41
CA VAL A 23 50.07 -13.90 1.43
C VAL A 23 48.84 -14.79 1.43
N ALA A 24 48.20 -14.94 0.27
CA ALA A 24 47.15 -15.93 0.05
C ALA A 24 47.81 -17.29 -0.17
N THR A 25 47.68 -18.21 0.78
CA THR A 25 47.92 -19.63 0.58
C THR A 25 46.61 -20.30 0.19
N GLU A 26 46.62 -20.94 -0.97
CA GLU A 26 45.64 -21.92 -1.41
C GLU A 26 45.70 -23.11 -0.45
N GLU A 27 44.57 -23.47 0.16
CA GLU A 27 44.44 -24.74 0.87
C GLU A 27 43.37 -25.58 0.17
N GLU A 28 43.76 -26.83 -0.02
CA GLU A 28 43.16 -27.88 -0.81
C GLU A 28 41.88 -28.43 -0.19
N GLU A 29 41.04 -28.97 -1.06
CA GLU A 29 39.86 -29.75 -0.74
C GLU A 29 40.28 -31.06 -0.04
N GLU A 30 39.83 -31.26 1.20
CA GLU A 30 39.72 -32.60 1.79
C GLU A 30 38.23 -32.90 2.07
N GLU A 31 37.72 -33.87 1.31
CA GLU A 31 36.49 -34.60 1.60
C GLU A 31 36.70 -35.46 2.85
N GLU A 32 35.93 -35.20 3.91
CA GLU A 32 35.83 -36.13 5.04
C GLU A 32 34.37 -36.62 5.19
N GLU A 33 34.17 -37.89 4.83
CA GLU A 33 32.98 -38.67 5.15
C GLU A 33 32.89 -38.89 6.67
N GLY A 34 31.96 -38.17 7.32
CA GLY A 34 31.67 -38.30 8.75
C GLY A 34 30.34 -39.01 9.02
N ALA A 35 30.44 -40.09 9.79
CA ALA A 35 29.41 -41.08 10.09
C ALA A 35 28.14 -40.57 10.81
N ALA A 36 27.07 -41.36 10.65
CA ALA A 36 25.78 -41.20 11.28
C ALA A 36 25.84 -41.39 12.82
N GLU A 37 25.43 -40.37 13.57
CA GLU A 37 25.05 -40.49 14.98
C GLU A 37 23.52 -40.41 15.13
N GLN A 38 22.97 -41.37 15.89
CA GLN A 38 21.58 -41.44 16.32
C GLN A 38 21.27 -40.34 17.36
N PRO A 39 20.09 -39.69 17.32
CA PRO A 39 19.69 -38.81 18.40
C PRO A 39 19.01 -39.62 19.52
N THR A 40 19.55 -39.47 20.71
CA THR A 40 18.93 -39.82 21.99
C THR A 40 17.72 -38.93 22.27
N GLU A 41 16.64 -39.54 22.74
CA GLU A 41 15.42 -38.87 23.18
C GLU A 41 15.68 -38.05 24.46
N GLY A 42 15.34 -36.76 24.44
CA GLY A 42 15.43 -35.86 25.58
C GLY A 42 14.33 -34.81 25.52
N GLY A 43 13.49 -34.77 26.56
CA GLY A 43 12.19 -34.11 26.62
C GLY A 43 12.11 -32.65 26.18
N ALA A 44 11.10 -32.36 25.35
CA ALA A 44 10.69 -31.01 24.99
C ALA A 44 9.59 -30.50 25.93
N SER A 45 9.87 -29.38 26.57
CA SER A 45 8.91 -28.48 27.21
C SER A 45 8.10 -27.75 26.13
N PRO A 46 6.78 -27.57 26.27
CA PRO A 46 5.99 -26.83 25.30
C PRO A 46 6.01 -25.36 25.70
N ASP A 47 6.81 -24.52 25.04
CA ASP A 47 6.47 -23.12 24.75
C ASP A 47 7.55 -22.46 23.87
N ALA A 48 7.09 -21.74 22.85
CA ALA A 48 7.80 -20.92 21.86
C ALA A 48 8.39 -21.63 20.60
N PRO A 49 7.97 -21.25 19.37
CA PRO A 49 8.60 -21.71 18.14
C PRO A 49 9.99 -21.05 17.95
N SER A 50 11.01 -21.88 17.73
CA SER A 50 12.41 -21.42 17.60
C SER A 50 12.70 -20.77 16.23
N ARG A 51 13.59 -19.76 16.23
CA ARG A 51 14.06 -18.98 15.07
C ARG A 51 14.61 -19.82 13.90
N ARG A 52 15.02 -21.07 14.15
CA ARG A 52 15.61 -21.97 13.13
C ARG A 52 14.60 -22.45 12.09
N SER A 53 13.32 -22.53 12.46
CA SER A 53 12.24 -22.88 11.52
C SER A 53 12.16 -21.87 10.36
N ARG A 54 12.31 -20.55 10.62
CA ARG A 54 12.08 -19.50 9.62
C ARG A 54 13.00 -19.53 8.39
N ARG A 55 14.28 -19.94 8.53
CA ARG A 55 15.24 -19.99 7.40
C ARG A 55 14.98 -21.13 6.40
N GLN A 56 14.38 -22.25 6.81
CA GLN A 56 14.10 -23.36 5.90
C GLN A 56 12.94 -23.08 4.92
N TRP A 57 12.10 -22.07 5.17
CA TRP A 57 10.93 -21.77 4.34
C TRP A 57 11.25 -20.97 3.06
N ALA A 58 12.34 -20.21 3.04
CA ALA A 58 12.77 -19.47 1.86
C ALA A 58 13.12 -20.38 0.67
N LEU A 59 13.60 -21.61 0.95
CA LEU A 59 13.96 -22.60 -0.07
C LEU A 59 12.77 -23.46 -0.54
N GLY A 60 11.69 -23.52 0.23
CA GLY A 60 10.47 -24.29 -0.14
C GLY A 60 9.56 -23.55 -1.13
N ALA A 61 9.48 -22.22 -1.03
CA ALA A 61 8.60 -21.39 -1.86
C ALA A 61 9.02 -21.34 -3.34
N THR A 62 10.32 -21.47 -3.64
CA THR A 62 10.83 -21.50 -5.03
C THR A 62 10.47 -22.79 -5.77
N ARG A 63 10.22 -23.91 -5.08
CA ARG A 63 9.92 -25.20 -5.73
C ARG A 63 8.45 -25.35 -6.14
N PHE A 64 7.52 -24.75 -5.41
CA PHE A 64 6.08 -24.83 -5.71
C PHE A 64 5.59 -23.82 -6.76
N ASN A 65 6.23 -22.64 -6.88
CA ASN A 65 5.89 -21.65 -7.91
C ASN A 65 6.19 -22.11 -9.34
N ARG A 66 7.03 -23.14 -9.52
CA ARG A 66 7.35 -23.70 -10.85
C ARG A 66 6.19 -24.50 -11.46
N ILE A 67 5.36 -25.15 -10.64
CA ILE A 67 4.32 -26.08 -11.11
C ILE A 67 3.00 -25.35 -11.44
N GLY A 68 2.75 -24.17 -10.85
CA GLY A 68 1.54 -23.38 -11.11
C GLY A 68 1.62 -22.41 -12.30
N ALA A 69 2.82 -22.02 -12.73
CA ALA A 69 3.03 -21.01 -13.78
C ALA A 69 2.94 -21.56 -15.22
N GLU A 70 3.15 -22.87 -15.41
CA GLU A 70 3.21 -23.47 -16.74
C GLU A 70 1.83 -23.58 -17.42
N GLY A 71 0.73 -23.67 -16.65
CA GLY A 71 -0.62 -23.80 -17.19
C GLY A 71 -1.23 -22.51 -17.78
N LYS A 72 -0.79 -21.33 -17.32
CA LYS A 72 -1.38 -20.04 -17.73
C LYS A 72 -0.50 -19.25 -18.73
N SER A 73 0.81 -19.54 -18.80
CA SER A 73 1.72 -18.85 -19.73
C SER A 73 1.64 -19.38 -21.18
N ALA A 74 1.23 -20.64 -21.38
CA ALA A 74 1.12 -21.24 -22.72
C ALA A 74 0.01 -20.62 -23.58
N ALA A 75 -1.08 -20.16 -22.98
CA ALA A 75 -2.20 -19.53 -23.68
C ALA A 75 -1.86 -18.11 -24.16
N MET A 76 -1.05 -17.35 -23.40
CA MET A 76 -0.69 -15.97 -23.76
C MET A 76 0.49 -15.90 -24.75
N ARG A 77 1.39 -16.89 -24.76
CA ARG A 77 2.48 -16.97 -25.76
C ARG A 77 1.99 -17.30 -27.18
N ARG A 78 0.88 -18.02 -27.34
CA ARG A 78 0.33 -18.31 -28.68
C ARG A 78 -0.24 -17.08 -29.38
N THR A 79 -0.75 -16.10 -28.63
CA THR A 79 -1.34 -14.88 -29.21
C THR A 79 -0.29 -13.84 -29.59
N GLN A 80 0.85 -13.78 -28.90
CA GLN A 80 1.92 -12.82 -29.23
C GLN A 80 2.83 -13.26 -30.39
N ILE A 81 2.96 -14.57 -30.65
CA ILE A 81 3.76 -15.08 -31.78
C ILE A 81 3.00 -14.89 -33.12
N ALA A 82 1.67 -14.94 -33.11
CA ALA A 82 0.85 -14.70 -34.31
C ALA A 82 0.90 -13.23 -34.80
N GLY A 83 1.15 -12.26 -33.92
CA GLY A 83 1.25 -10.84 -34.27
C GLY A 83 2.62 -10.37 -34.75
N ARG A 84 3.67 -11.21 -34.65
CA ARG A 84 5.03 -10.87 -35.10
C ARG A 84 5.47 -11.59 -36.37
N LEU A 85 4.73 -12.59 -36.85
CA LEU A 85 5.02 -13.25 -38.14
C LEU A 85 4.41 -12.56 -39.37
N THR A 86 3.49 -11.60 -39.19
CA THR A 86 2.82 -10.92 -40.32
C THR A 86 3.55 -9.69 -40.87
N CYS A 87 4.69 -9.30 -40.29
CA CYS A 87 5.44 -8.10 -40.72
C CYS A 87 6.83 -8.41 -41.33
N ALA A 88 7.16 -9.70 -41.55
CA ALA A 88 8.48 -10.11 -42.09
C ALA A 88 8.42 -10.86 -43.45
N CYS A 89 7.25 -10.96 -44.09
CA CYS A 89 7.10 -11.59 -45.42
C CYS A 89 6.84 -10.60 -46.58
N GLY A 90 6.95 -9.29 -46.35
CA GLY A 90 6.67 -8.26 -47.35
C GLY A 90 7.89 -7.69 -48.10
N LEU A 91 9.08 -8.28 -47.97
CA LEU A 91 10.32 -7.68 -48.52
C LEU A 91 11.32 -8.66 -49.15
N LEU A 92 10.86 -9.87 -49.52
CA LEU A 92 11.66 -10.87 -50.24
C LEU A 92 10.89 -11.49 -51.42
N ALA A 93 10.31 -10.64 -52.27
CA ALA A 93 9.67 -11.07 -53.52
C ALA A 93 9.90 -10.07 -54.66
N ALA A 94 11.16 -9.65 -54.88
CA ALA A 94 11.53 -8.80 -56.01
C ALA A 94 12.92 -9.08 -56.61
N LEU A 95 13.52 -10.27 -56.39
CA LEU A 95 14.81 -10.63 -56.98
C LEU A 95 14.89 -12.13 -57.28
N SER A 96 14.36 -12.57 -58.43
CA SER A 96 14.77 -13.83 -59.09
C SER A 96 14.14 -14.03 -60.47
N LEU A 97 14.38 -13.13 -61.43
CA LEU A 97 14.26 -13.43 -62.86
C LEU A 97 15.42 -12.76 -63.59
N GLY A 98 16.36 -13.56 -64.08
CA GLY A 98 17.49 -13.07 -64.86
C GLY A 98 18.62 -14.08 -65.00
N GLY A 99 18.33 -15.22 -65.63
CA GLY A 99 19.33 -16.20 -66.03
C GLY A 99 20.19 -15.70 -67.21
N ALA A 100 21.49 -15.88 -67.03
CA ALA A 100 22.60 -15.97 -67.99
C ALA A 100 22.34 -15.66 -69.48
N ALA A 101 23.04 -14.64 -69.98
CA ALA A 101 23.65 -14.70 -71.32
C ALA A 101 25.03 -14.01 -71.29
N LEU A 102 25.99 -14.77 -71.80
CA LEU A 102 27.42 -14.54 -71.90
C LEU A 102 27.74 -13.49 -72.99
N LEU A 103 28.85 -12.74 -72.78
CA LEU A 103 29.90 -12.33 -73.74
C LEU A 103 30.24 -10.82 -73.89
N THR A 104 31.55 -10.60 -73.76
CA THR A 104 32.45 -9.61 -74.43
C THR A 104 32.43 -8.13 -74.05
N ALA A 105 33.46 -7.73 -73.27
CA ALA A 105 34.50 -6.67 -73.50
C ALA A 105 34.11 -5.25 -73.98
N PRO A 106 35.00 -4.22 -73.92
CA PRO A 106 36.05 -3.82 -72.98
C PRO A 106 35.80 -2.36 -72.45
N PRO A 107 36.74 -1.66 -71.74
CA PRO A 107 36.42 -0.47 -70.94
C PRO A 107 36.46 0.84 -71.74
N ALA A 108 35.57 1.77 -71.42
CA ALA A 108 35.64 3.15 -71.89
C ALA A 108 35.35 4.13 -70.75
N ALA A 109 36.20 5.14 -70.71
CA ALA A 109 36.32 6.18 -69.71
C ALA A 109 35.18 7.22 -69.74
N ALA A 110 35.29 8.15 -68.77
CA ALA A 110 34.77 9.51 -68.75
C ALA A 110 33.44 9.76 -68.02
N GLY A 111 33.57 10.43 -66.87
CA GLY A 111 33.07 11.79 -66.72
C GLY A 111 31.57 11.98 -66.53
N GLY A 112 31.17 12.37 -65.32
CA GLY A 112 29.83 12.91 -65.05
C GLY A 112 29.71 13.41 -63.62
N ARG A 113 30.05 14.69 -63.41
CA ARG A 113 29.66 15.45 -62.21
C ARG A 113 28.17 15.73 -62.34
N ASP A 114 27.36 15.23 -61.41
CA ASP A 114 26.00 15.73 -61.25
C ASP A 114 25.76 16.29 -59.86
N ALA A 115 25.19 17.50 -59.90
CA ALA A 115 25.02 18.43 -58.81
C ALA A 115 24.03 17.92 -57.76
N ALA A 116 24.40 18.09 -56.50
CA ALA A 116 23.54 17.89 -55.35
C ALA A 116 22.39 18.91 -55.36
N ALA A 117 21.19 18.47 -55.74
CA ALA A 117 19.95 19.22 -55.54
C ALA A 117 19.57 19.17 -54.05
N ALA A 118 19.52 20.33 -53.40
CA ALA A 118 19.06 20.47 -52.02
C ALA A 118 17.54 20.18 -51.92
N PRO A 119 17.09 19.46 -50.87
CA PRO A 119 15.68 19.11 -50.72
C PRO A 119 14.82 20.34 -50.37
N PRO A 120 13.52 20.32 -50.74
CA PRO A 120 12.61 21.46 -50.57
C PRO A 120 12.27 21.70 -49.10
N ARG A 121 12.26 22.98 -48.73
CA ARG A 121 11.98 23.47 -47.37
C ARG A 121 10.47 23.49 -47.15
N VAL A 122 9.95 22.55 -46.36
CA VAL A 122 8.54 22.48 -45.95
C VAL A 122 8.25 23.63 -44.97
N GLN A 123 7.37 24.56 -45.36
CA GLN A 123 6.85 25.60 -44.45
C GLN A 123 5.66 25.03 -43.67
N LEU A 124 5.78 25.00 -42.34
CA LEU A 124 4.68 24.61 -41.46
C LEU A 124 3.64 25.74 -41.34
N PRO A 125 2.34 25.40 -41.31
CA PRO A 125 1.27 26.39 -41.19
C PRO A 125 1.31 27.10 -39.84
N ARG A 126 1.14 28.43 -39.87
CA ARG A 126 1.05 29.27 -38.67
C ARG A 126 -0.25 28.98 -37.93
N VAL A 127 -0.14 28.45 -36.72
CA VAL A 127 -1.25 28.25 -35.79
C VAL A 127 -1.59 29.60 -35.14
N SER A 128 -2.86 30.00 -35.20
CA SER A 128 -3.34 31.22 -34.56
C SER A 128 -3.37 31.05 -33.03
N PRO A 129 -3.04 32.10 -32.25
CA PRO A 129 -3.07 32.01 -30.79
C PRO A 129 -4.49 31.73 -30.27
N PRO A 130 -4.62 30.95 -29.18
CA PRO A 130 -5.92 30.64 -28.60
C PRO A 130 -6.59 31.89 -28.02
N PRO A 131 -7.94 31.94 -28.01
CA PRO A 131 -8.68 33.06 -27.42
C PRO A 131 -8.41 33.20 -25.92
N PRO A 132 -8.51 34.42 -25.36
CA PRO A 132 -8.32 34.68 -23.94
C PRO A 132 -9.35 33.92 -23.10
N ARG A 133 -8.93 33.42 -21.94
CA ARG A 133 -9.81 32.69 -21.02
C ARG A 133 -10.86 33.64 -20.41
N PRO A 134 -12.11 33.19 -20.21
CA PRO A 134 -13.12 33.96 -19.50
C PRO A 134 -12.70 34.21 -18.03
N PRO A 135 -13.15 35.31 -17.41
CA PRO A 135 -12.86 35.62 -16.03
C PRO A 135 -13.45 34.54 -15.09
N PRO A 136 -12.80 34.27 -13.94
CA PRO A 136 -13.32 33.31 -12.97
C PRO A 136 -14.66 33.79 -12.38
N PRO A 137 -15.58 32.86 -12.04
CA PRO A 137 -16.82 33.21 -11.38
C PRO A 137 -16.56 33.82 -9.98
N PRO A 138 -17.45 34.69 -9.48
CA PRO A 138 -17.33 35.25 -8.14
C PRO A 138 -17.38 34.13 -7.08
N PRO A 139 -16.68 34.28 -5.95
CA PRO A 139 -16.70 33.30 -4.87
C PRO A 139 -18.11 33.16 -4.27
N PRO A 140 -18.48 31.96 -3.79
CA PRO A 140 -19.76 31.76 -3.12
C PRO A 140 -19.84 32.57 -1.81
N PRO A 141 -21.05 32.98 -1.39
CA PRO A 141 -21.23 33.66 -0.12
C PRO A 141 -20.80 32.77 1.06
N PRO A 142 -20.30 33.36 2.16
CA PRO A 142 -19.91 32.59 3.34
C PRO A 142 -21.11 31.83 3.93
N PRO A 143 -20.89 30.62 4.48
CA PRO A 143 -21.95 29.86 5.13
C PRO A 143 -22.49 30.61 6.37
N PRO A 144 -23.78 30.43 6.71
CA PRO A 144 -24.35 31.00 7.91
C PRO A 144 -23.64 30.46 9.17
N PRO A 145 -23.54 31.26 10.25
CA PRO A 145 -22.91 30.83 11.50
C PRO A 145 -23.62 29.60 12.07
N ALA A 146 -22.83 28.66 12.61
CA ALA A 146 -23.35 27.45 13.22
C ALA A 146 -24.26 27.79 14.42
N PRO A 147 -25.36 27.06 14.63
CA PRO A 147 -26.19 27.23 15.81
C PRO A 147 -25.38 26.94 17.09
N PRO A 148 -25.69 27.63 18.20
CA PRO A 148 -25.00 27.42 19.47
C PRO A 148 -25.17 25.96 19.95
N PRO A 149 -24.17 25.40 20.66
CA PRO A 149 -24.24 24.05 21.19
C PRO A 149 -25.47 23.88 22.11
N ALA A 150 -26.18 22.76 21.98
CA ALA A 150 -27.25 22.42 22.90
C ALA A 150 -26.71 22.32 24.34
N ALA A 151 -27.47 22.85 25.31
CA ALA A 151 -27.09 22.79 26.71
C ALA A 151 -26.84 21.33 27.17
N PRO A 152 -25.86 21.09 28.06
CA PRO A 152 -25.59 19.77 28.61
C PRO A 152 -26.86 19.18 29.23
N ARG A 153 -27.20 17.94 28.88
CA ARG A 153 -28.31 17.23 29.52
C ARG A 153 -27.96 16.99 31.00
N ALA A 154 -28.94 17.21 31.87
CA ALA A 154 -28.78 16.94 33.30
C ALA A 154 -28.33 15.47 33.54
N PRO A 155 -27.48 15.22 34.55
CA PRO A 155 -27.06 13.88 34.92
C PRO A 155 -28.28 12.99 35.18
N ARG A 156 -28.30 11.80 34.58
CA ARG A 156 -29.33 10.80 34.88
C ARG A 156 -29.15 10.33 36.32
N ALA A 157 -30.25 10.16 37.05
CA ALA A 157 -30.24 9.56 38.38
C ALA A 157 -29.59 8.16 38.33
N PRO A 158 -28.84 7.76 39.38
CA PRO A 158 -28.25 6.43 39.44
C PRO A 158 -29.36 5.36 39.43
N PRO A 159 -29.11 4.20 38.80
CA PRO A 159 -30.06 3.10 38.81
C PRO A 159 -30.28 2.59 40.24
N PRO A 160 -31.50 2.11 40.57
CA PRO A 160 -31.77 1.53 41.87
C PRO A 160 -30.91 0.27 42.09
N PRO A 161 -30.55 -0.05 43.34
CA PRO A 161 -29.78 -1.24 43.66
C PRO A 161 -30.55 -2.51 43.24
N PRO A 162 -29.85 -3.56 42.80
CA PRO A 162 -30.48 -4.83 42.46
C PRO A 162 -31.17 -5.45 43.68
N PRO A 163 -32.31 -6.14 43.48
CA PRO A 163 -33.00 -6.83 44.56
C PRO A 163 -32.13 -7.96 45.14
N PRO A 164 -32.29 -8.28 46.44
CA PRO A 164 -31.55 -9.36 47.08
C PRO A 164 -31.88 -10.72 46.41
N PRO A 165 -30.89 -11.62 46.30
CA PRO A 165 -31.09 -12.93 45.70
C PRO A 165 -32.10 -13.76 46.49
N SER A 166 -33.08 -14.33 45.79
CA SER A 166 -34.07 -15.22 46.39
C SER A 166 -33.40 -16.44 47.05
N PRO A 167 -33.90 -16.92 48.20
CA PRO A 167 -33.37 -18.09 48.88
C PRO A 167 -33.46 -19.32 47.97
N ARG A 168 -32.32 -19.99 47.80
CA ARG A 168 -32.19 -21.20 46.99
C ARG A 168 -33.02 -22.33 47.64
N PRO A 169 -33.97 -22.95 46.92
CA PRO A 169 -34.72 -24.08 47.47
C PRO A 169 -33.77 -25.26 47.72
N SER A 170 -33.83 -25.80 48.94
CA SER A 170 -33.14 -27.02 49.33
C SER A 170 -33.63 -28.20 48.50
N ARG A 171 -32.70 -28.83 47.77
CA ARG A 171 -32.92 -30.00 46.91
C ARG A 171 -33.20 -31.23 47.78
N PRO A 172 -34.32 -31.94 47.61
CA PRO A 172 -34.52 -33.25 48.21
C PRO A 172 -33.67 -34.28 47.46
N GLU A 173 -32.89 -35.07 48.20
CA GLU A 173 -32.18 -36.22 47.65
C GLU A 173 -33.17 -37.37 47.38
N GLY A 174 -33.02 -37.95 46.18
CA GLY A 174 -33.44 -39.32 45.89
C GLY A 174 -34.87 -39.50 45.40
N VAL A 175 -35.08 -39.49 44.08
CA VAL A 175 -35.95 -40.48 43.39
C VAL A 175 -35.41 -40.70 41.97
N SER A 176 -35.23 -41.98 41.66
CA SER A 176 -34.86 -42.55 40.37
C SER A 176 -36.08 -42.70 39.45
N SER A 177 -35.80 -42.66 38.15
CA SER A 177 -36.57 -43.24 37.03
C SER A 177 -37.69 -42.42 36.36
N ASN A 178 -37.47 -42.26 35.04
CA ASN A 178 -38.41 -42.47 33.94
C ASN A 178 -39.84 -41.95 34.11
N PHE A 179 -40.17 -40.83 33.44
CA PHE A 179 -41.35 -40.71 32.58
C PHE A 179 -41.33 -39.33 31.89
N TRP A 180 -41.32 -39.32 30.56
CA TRP A 180 -41.70 -38.14 29.76
C TRP A 180 -43.12 -38.36 29.25
N PRO A 181 -44.01 -37.39 29.42
CA PRO A 181 -44.77 -36.97 28.25
C PRO A 181 -44.82 -35.44 28.10
N SER A 182 -44.84 -35.06 26.83
CA SER A 182 -44.99 -33.72 26.28
C SER A 182 -46.25 -33.01 26.78
N ALA A 183 -46.13 -31.72 27.10
CA ALA A 183 -47.25 -30.78 27.20
C ALA A 183 -46.81 -29.34 26.85
N PRO A 184 -47.74 -28.47 26.41
CA PRO A 184 -47.45 -27.41 25.45
C PRO A 184 -47.09 -26.06 26.08
N ALA A 185 -46.47 -25.20 25.26
CA ALA A 185 -46.05 -23.84 25.58
C ALA A 185 -47.24 -22.91 25.90
N PRO A 186 -47.11 -21.98 26.87
CA PRO A 186 -48.07 -20.90 27.06
C PRO A 186 -47.77 -19.71 26.13
N ALA A 187 -48.83 -19.20 25.52
CA ALA A 187 -48.83 -17.96 24.76
C ALA A 187 -48.63 -16.75 25.69
N PHE A 188 -47.62 -15.92 25.40
CA PHE A 188 -47.47 -14.60 26.00
C PHE A 188 -48.24 -13.57 25.16
N GLN A 189 -49.31 -13.00 25.71
CA GLN A 189 -49.93 -11.77 25.20
C GLN A 189 -49.27 -10.56 25.88
N LEU A 190 -48.59 -9.74 25.09
CA LEU A 190 -48.10 -8.42 25.48
C LEU A 190 -49.20 -7.39 25.17
N GLN A 191 -49.82 -6.82 26.21
CA GLN A 191 -50.64 -5.61 26.10
C GLN A 191 -49.74 -4.38 26.25
N LEU A 192 -49.69 -3.54 25.21
CA LEU A 192 -49.13 -2.19 25.25
C LEU A 192 -50.25 -1.20 25.59
N PRO A 193 -50.08 -0.30 26.58
CA PRO A 193 -50.99 0.83 26.73
C PRO A 193 -50.64 1.95 25.76
N THR A 194 -51.66 2.36 25.00
CA THR A 194 -51.74 3.59 24.20
C THR A 194 -52.11 4.78 25.09
N SER A 195 -51.30 5.85 25.09
CA SER A 195 -51.78 7.25 25.09
C SER A 195 -50.61 8.26 25.03
N PRO A 196 -50.67 9.29 24.15
CA PRO A 196 -49.83 10.47 24.22
C PRO A 196 -50.67 11.69 24.61
N ASP A 197 -50.53 12.15 25.85
CA ASP A 197 -51.09 13.45 26.25
C ASP A 197 -50.02 14.53 26.43
N LYS A 198 -50.38 15.67 25.83
CA LYS A 198 -49.66 16.91 25.63
C LYS A 198 -49.46 17.63 26.96
N LEU A 199 -48.28 18.19 27.20
CA LEU A 199 -48.13 19.36 28.06
C LEU A 199 -47.13 20.35 27.45
N ASN A 200 -47.68 21.44 26.92
CA ASN A 200 -46.96 22.68 26.64
C ASN A 200 -46.65 23.35 27.97
N PHE A 201 -45.37 23.64 28.23
CA PHE A 201 -44.97 24.51 29.33
C PHE A 201 -44.14 25.68 28.77
N THR A 202 -44.78 26.83 28.70
CA THR A 202 -44.18 28.14 28.48
C THR A 202 -43.60 28.61 29.81
N PHE A 203 -42.29 28.87 29.89
CA PHE A 203 -41.70 29.56 31.04
C PHE A 203 -41.14 30.92 30.63
N THR A 204 -41.65 31.92 31.32
CA THR A 204 -41.37 33.34 31.18
C THR A 204 -40.00 33.68 31.75
N LEU A 205 -39.25 34.46 30.97
CA LEU A 205 -37.95 35.03 31.28
C LEU A 205 -38.05 36.03 32.45
N THR A 206 -37.22 35.88 33.48
CA THR A 206 -36.94 36.99 34.43
C THR A 206 -35.44 37.03 34.72
N THR A 207 -34.86 38.18 34.36
CA THR A 207 -33.48 38.63 34.55
C THR A 207 -33.17 38.88 36.02
N LEU A 208 -32.00 38.49 36.54
CA LEU A 208 -31.09 39.35 37.32
C LEU A 208 -29.89 38.61 37.95
N LEU A 209 -28.79 39.36 37.98
CA LEU A 209 -27.65 39.37 38.92
C LEU A 209 -26.32 38.70 38.56
N LEU A 210 -25.33 39.59 38.47
CA LEU A 210 -23.88 39.42 38.46
C LEU A 210 -23.37 38.67 39.71
N HIS A 211 -22.27 37.92 39.58
CA HIS A 211 -21.02 38.15 40.33
C HIS A 211 -19.88 37.21 39.86
N HIS A 212 -18.67 37.77 39.93
CA HIS A 212 -17.33 37.27 39.58
C HIS A 212 -17.05 35.76 39.62
N PHE A 213 -16.45 35.22 38.54
CA PHE A 213 -15.64 34.00 38.60
C PHE A 213 -14.39 34.09 37.70
N ILE A 214 -13.27 33.68 38.28
CA ILE A 214 -11.90 33.60 37.77
C ILE A 214 -11.85 32.58 36.62
N PRO A 215 -11.12 32.82 35.51
CA PRO A 215 -11.12 31.90 34.37
C PRO A 215 -10.34 30.62 34.70
N SER A 216 -11.04 29.51 34.87
CA SER A 216 -10.43 28.17 34.75
C SER A 216 -10.23 27.86 33.26
N PRO A 217 -9.08 27.31 32.84
CA PRO A 217 -8.86 26.94 31.44
C PRO A 217 -9.89 25.90 30.98
N SER A 218 -10.36 26.05 29.75
CA SER A 218 -11.44 25.24 29.20
C SER A 218 -10.93 23.83 28.84
N PRO A 219 -11.78 22.79 28.89
CA PRO A 219 -11.42 21.45 28.40
C PRO A 219 -11.19 21.39 26.88
N PHE A 220 -11.39 22.49 26.14
CA PHE A 220 -11.04 22.59 24.72
C PHE A 220 -9.54 22.83 24.47
N ASP A 221 -8.77 23.20 25.48
CA ASP A 221 -7.31 23.38 25.35
C ASP A 221 -6.54 22.04 25.36
N ILE A 222 -7.19 20.92 25.70
CA ILE A 222 -6.55 19.59 25.73
C ILE A 222 -6.69 18.84 24.40
N ILE A 223 -7.70 19.15 23.57
CA ILE A 223 -7.90 18.47 22.27
C ILE A 223 -7.21 19.20 21.11
N ALA A 224 -6.91 20.50 21.24
CA ALA A 224 -6.10 21.23 20.26
C ALA A 224 -4.59 20.92 20.35
N SER A 225 -4.14 20.19 21.37
CA SER A 225 -2.70 19.95 21.63
C SER A 225 -2.10 18.76 20.86
N PHE A 226 -2.87 18.04 20.03
CA PHE A 226 -2.35 16.93 19.21
C PHE A 226 -2.31 17.20 17.69
N SER A 227 -2.71 18.38 17.21
CA SER A 227 -2.81 18.67 15.76
C SER A 227 -1.68 19.54 15.19
N ARG A 228 -0.56 19.73 15.90
CA ARG A 228 0.62 20.37 15.33
C ARG A 228 1.91 19.70 15.81
N PHE A 229 2.16 18.48 15.35
CA PHE A 229 3.52 18.18 14.91
C PHE A 229 3.77 18.95 13.61
N THR A 230 3.90 20.27 13.71
CA THR A 230 4.66 21.02 12.72
C THR A 230 6.07 20.50 12.85
N LEU A 231 6.45 19.56 11.99
CA LEU A 231 7.86 19.23 11.80
C LEU A 231 8.58 20.57 11.61
N PRO A 232 9.61 20.88 12.41
CA PRO A 232 10.35 22.13 12.25
C PRO A 232 10.83 22.21 10.79
N PRO A 233 10.86 23.42 10.18
CA PRO A 233 11.36 23.59 8.82
C PRO A 233 12.77 22.98 8.74
N THR A 234 12.88 21.83 8.07
CA THR A 234 14.04 20.95 8.14
C THR A 234 15.17 21.46 7.26
N CYS A 235 16.39 21.42 7.78
CA CYS A 235 17.61 21.55 6.99
C CYS A 235 17.69 20.38 5.98
N PRO A 236 17.92 20.64 4.68
CA PRO A 236 17.85 19.64 3.62
C PRO A 236 18.86 18.48 3.75
N HIS A 237 19.97 18.68 4.47
CA HIS A 237 21.01 17.65 4.58
C HIS A 237 20.73 16.52 5.58
N TYR A 238 19.69 16.64 6.43
CA TYR A 238 19.28 15.61 7.39
C TYR A 238 18.16 14.70 6.88
N ILE A 239 17.58 15.02 5.73
CA ILE A 239 16.33 14.41 5.25
C ILE A 239 16.55 12.94 4.86
N GLY A 240 17.74 12.60 4.36
CA GLY A 240 18.07 11.24 3.95
C GLY A 240 18.22 10.25 5.12
N LYS A 241 19.28 10.36 5.93
CA LYS A 241 19.53 9.39 7.02
C LYS A 241 18.36 9.33 8.01
N SER A 242 17.65 10.45 8.20
CA SER A 242 16.44 10.50 9.03
C SER A 242 15.29 9.69 8.44
N LEU A 243 15.10 9.68 7.11
CA LEU A 243 14.01 8.96 6.47
C LEU A 243 14.17 7.44 6.60
N VAL A 244 15.34 6.89 6.25
CA VAL A 244 15.57 5.43 6.37
C VAL A 244 15.44 4.96 7.82
N ALA A 245 16.01 5.71 8.77
CA ALA A 245 15.86 5.40 10.20
C ALA A 245 14.39 5.46 10.66
N MET A 246 13.62 6.44 10.16
CA MET A 246 12.19 6.55 10.42
C MET A 246 11.42 5.36 9.85
N LEU A 247 11.64 4.99 8.58
CA LEU A 247 10.97 3.85 7.95
C LEU A 247 11.29 2.52 8.64
N ASN A 248 12.56 2.27 8.97
CA ASN A 248 12.96 1.10 9.75
C ASN A 248 12.35 1.09 11.16
N THR A 249 12.18 2.27 11.77
CA THR A 249 11.49 2.39 13.07
C THR A 249 9.99 2.11 12.94
N GLN A 250 9.35 2.66 11.90
CA GLN A 250 7.92 2.45 11.61
C GLN A 250 7.63 1.00 11.25
N PHE A 251 8.51 0.33 10.51
CA PHE A 251 8.42 -1.09 10.21
C PHE A 251 8.47 -1.95 11.47
N ARG A 252 9.48 -1.75 12.32
CA ARG A 252 9.65 -2.55 13.56
C ARG A 252 8.58 -2.29 14.61
N LYS A 253 8.16 -1.03 14.74
CA LYS A 253 7.16 -0.63 15.74
C LYS A 253 5.72 -0.70 15.22
N GLY A 254 5.53 -1.10 13.96
CA GLY A 254 4.22 -1.22 13.36
C GLY A 254 3.41 -2.32 14.06
N TYR A 255 2.15 -2.05 14.34
CA TYR A 255 1.23 -3.01 14.95
C TYR A 255 -0.18 -2.79 14.40
N PRO A 256 -1.09 -3.78 14.45
CA PRO A 256 -2.45 -3.63 13.91
C PRO A 256 -3.20 -2.42 14.50
N ALA A 257 -3.33 -1.36 13.70
CA ALA A 257 -3.95 -0.09 14.10
C ALA A 257 -4.87 0.45 13.01
N ASN A 258 -5.86 1.27 13.41
CA ASN A 258 -6.74 1.99 12.47
C ASN A 258 -6.11 3.28 11.92
N ILE A 259 -4.85 3.53 12.27
CA ILE A 259 -4.08 4.72 11.90
C ILE A 259 -2.92 4.22 11.05
N PRO A 260 -2.89 4.48 9.72
CA PRO A 260 -1.87 3.94 8.82
C PRO A 260 -0.43 4.19 9.27
N GLU A 261 -0.14 5.37 9.84
CA GLU A 261 1.16 5.75 10.41
C GLU A 261 1.66 4.79 11.49
N ARG A 262 0.74 4.21 12.27
CA ARG A 262 1.04 3.27 13.36
C ARG A 262 1.00 1.82 12.92
N ALA A 263 0.33 1.54 11.80
CA ALA A 263 0.12 0.20 11.31
C ALA A 263 1.40 -0.43 10.73
N GLY A 264 2.28 0.39 10.16
CA GLY A 264 3.50 -0.04 9.50
C GLY A 264 3.88 0.93 8.38
N VAL A 265 4.72 0.49 7.45
CA VAL A 265 5.09 1.27 6.26
C VAL A 265 4.09 0.95 5.15
N MET A 266 3.48 1.99 4.57
CA MET A 266 2.57 1.85 3.45
C MET A 266 3.34 1.88 2.13
N ILE A 267 3.17 0.85 1.31
CA ILE A 267 3.87 0.71 0.04
C ILE A 267 2.88 0.43 -1.09
N HIS A 268 3.21 0.88 -2.29
CA HIS A 268 2.53 0.50 -3.52
C HIS A 268 3.58 -0.11 -4.47
N MET A 269 3.30 -1.31 -4.96
CA MET A 269 4.16 -1.99 -5.93
C MET A 269 3.86 -1.48 -7.33
N ILE A 270 4.89 -1.13 -8.09
CA ILE A 270 4.78 -0.77 -9.50
C ILE A 270 4.70 -2.07 -10.29
N ASP A 271 3.49 -2.48 -10.65
CA ASP A 271 3.23 -3.74 -11.36
C ASP A 271 2.94 -3.53 -12.86
N ASP A 272 2.63 -4.64 -13.55
CA ASP A 272 2.34 -4.65 -14.99
C ASP A 272 1.03 -3.94 -15.36
N LEU A 273 0.22 -3.55 -14.37
CA LEU A 273 -1.02 -2.81 -14.60
C LEU A 273 -0.73 -1.33 -14.83
N ILE A 274 0.47 -0.89 -14.48
CA ILE A 274 0.95 0.45 -14.72
C ILE A 274 1.54 0.50 -16.14
N TYR A 275 0.70 0.89 -17.10
CA TYR A 275 1.02 0.86 -18.53
C TYR A 275 2.17 1.81 -18.91
N SER A 276 2.33 2.89 -18.16
CA SER A 276 3.35 3.89 -18.44
C SER A 276 4.56 3.68 -17.53
N LEU A 277 5.54 2.92 -18.03
CA LEU A 277 6.91 2.96 -17.47
C LEU A 277 7.49 4.39 -17.47
N GLU A 278 6.88 5.29 -18.23
CA GLU A 278 7.26 6.69 -18.24
C GLU A 278 6.86 7.44 -16.97
N LEU A 279 5.70 7.11 -16.39
CA LEU A 279 5.13 7.81 -15.23
C LEU A 279 4.44 6.83 -14.27
N PRO A 280 5.15 5.79 -13.78
CA PRO A 280 4.49 4.68 -13.10
C PRO A 280 3.95 5.00 -11.70
N TRP A 281 4.22 6.20 -11.20
CA TRP A 281 3.70 6.69 -9.92
C TRP A 281 2.36 7.45 -10.05
N LEU A 282 1.87 7.63 -11.27
CA LEU A 282 0.58 8.26 -11.52
C LEU A 282 -0.53 7.21 -11.63
N PRO A 283 -1.74 7.52 -11.15
CA PRO A 283 -2.90 6.68 -11.41
C PRO A 283 -3.21 6.63 -12.91
N CYS A 284 -4.02 5.65 -13.30
CA CYS A 284 -4.54 5.58 -14.67
C CYS A 284 -5.26 6.88 -15.04
N THR A 285 -5.11 7.27 -16.29
CA THR A 285 -5.67 8.49 -16.88
C THR A 285 -6.58 8.15 -18.06
N VAL A 286 -7.30 9.14 -18.58
CA VAL A 286 -8.15 8.96 -19.77
C VAL A 286 -7.34 8.55 -21.00
N GLU A 287 -6.07 8.92 -21.05
CA GLU A 287 -5.12 8.55 -22.09
C GLU A 287 -4.76 7.05 -22.04
N THR A 288 -4.85 6.43 -20.86
CA THR A 288 -4.63 5.00 -20.65
C THR A 288 -5.95 4.22 -20.72
N LEU A 289 -6.51 4.11 -21.92
CA LEU A 289 -7.89 3.65 -22.19
C LEU A 289 -8.33 2.37 -21.45
N TRP A 290 -7.46 1.36 -21.33
CA TRP A 290 -7.87 0.07 -20.74
C TRP A 290 -7.98 0.10 -19.21
N CYS A 291 -7.15 0.90 -18.54
CA CYS A 291 -7.10 0.98 -17.08
C CYS A 291 -7.77 2.24 -16.52
N TYR A 292 -8.25 3.15 -17.37
CA TYR A 292 -9.02 4.34 -16.97
C TYR A 292 -10.20 4.01 -16.04
N LYS A 293 -10.86 2.86 -16.22
CA LYS A 293 -11.92 2.38 -15.32
C LYS A 293 -11.48 2.09 -13.87
N PHE A 294 -10.18 2.09 -13.63
CA PHE A 294 -9.53 1.93 -12.32
C PHE A 294 -8.79 3.21 -11.88
N SER A 295 -8.97 4.32 -12.60
CA SER A 295 -8.30 5.60 -12.32
C SER A 295 -8.65 6.20 -10.96
N ASP A 296 -9.69 5.71 -10.31
CA ASP A 296 -10.26 6.16 -9.03
C ASP A 296 -9.62 5.51 -7.79
N ARG A 297 -8.74 4.53 -7.99
CA ARG A 297 -8.13 3.76 -6.89
C ARG A 297 -6.75 3.24 -7.20
N CYS A 298 -6.03 2.96 -6.13
CA CYS A 298 -4.71 2.32 -6.16
C CYS A 298 -4.66 1.27 -5.06
N SER A 299 -4.08 0.11 -5.34
CA SER A 299 -3.83 -0.93 -4.33
C SER A 299 -2.47 -0.70 -3.67
N ALA A 300 -2.44 -0.75 -2.35
CA ALA A 300 -1.23 -0.67 -1.55
C ALA A 300 -1.16 -1.86 -0.59
N SER A 301 -0.06 -1.99 0.12
CA SER A 301 0.10 -2.91 1.24
C SER A 301 0.67 -2.15 2.44
N ILE A 302 0.38 -2.63 3.64
CA ILE A 302 1.08 -2.21 4.85
C ILE A 302 2.01 -3.33 5.29
N ILE A 303 3.28 -3.00 5.47
CA ILE A 303 4.30 -3.93 5.97
C ILE A 303 4.85 -3.50 7.32
N ASN A 304 5.14 -4.49 8.17
CA ASN A 304 5.80 -4.33 9.46
C ASN A 304 6.54 -5.63 9.82
N GLU A 305 7.18 -5.68 10.98
CA GLU A 305 7.97 -6.85 11.41
C GLU A 305 7.13 -8.14 11.53
N GLU A 306 5.84 -8.05 11.85
CA GLU A 306 4.91 -9.19 11.89
C GLU A 306 4.35 -9.54 10.49
N LEU A 307 4.34 -8.56 9.58
CA LEU A 307 3.80 -8.65 8.22
C LEU A 307 4.84 -8.25 7.14
N PRO A 308 5.99 -8.96 7.03
CA PRO A 308 7.09 -8.57 6.14
C PRO A 308 6.85 -9.06 4.69
N TYR A 309 5.65 -8.86 4.15
CA TYR A 309 5.25 -9.43 2.86
C TYR A 309 4.71 -8.38 1.91
N VAL A 310 5.15 -8.47 0.66
CA VAL A 310 4.74 -7.57 -0.42
C VAL A 310 4.24 -8.38 -1.60
N TYR A 311 3.45 -7.74 -2.46
CA TYR A 311 3.10 -8.30 -3.76
C TYR A 311 4.35 -8.32 -4.66
N ASP A 312 4.91 -9.51 -4.92
CA ASP A 312 6.07 -9.71 -5.81
C ASP A 312 5.71 -10.71 -6.93
N HIS A 313 4.75 -10.34 -7.79
CA HIS A 313 4.38 -11.14 -8.96
C HIS A 313 5.01 -10.59 -10.24
N ASN A 314 5.31 -11.50 -11.17
CA ASN A 314 5.68 -11.19 -12.55
C ASN A 314 6.90 -10.26 -12.73
N PHE A 315 7.98 -10.53 -12.00
CA PHE A 315 9.32 -10.01 -12.30
C PHE A 315 9.54 -8.52 -12.04
N ARG A 316 8.56 -7.77 -11.51
CA ARG A 316 8.78 -6.38 -11.10
C ARG A 316 8.78 -6.26 -9.60
N SER A 317 9.92 -5.84 -9.07
CA SER A 317 10.15 -5.74 -7.64
C SER A 317 10.49 -4.31 -7.25
N ILE A 318 9.80 -3.37 -7.87
CA ILE A 318 9.96 -1.93 -7.70
C ILE A 318 8.67 -1.38 -7.12
N GLY A 319 8.76 -0.40 -6.24
CA GLY A 319 7.59 0.26 -5.69
C GLY A 319 7.87 1.66 -5.18
N ILE A 320 6.85 2.23 -4.56
CA ILE A 320 6.89 3.52 -3.87
C ILE A 320 6.43 3.36 -2.42
N VAL A 321 7.11 4.07 -1.52
CA VAL A 321 6.65 4.27 -0.15
C VAL A 321 5.75 5.49 -0.13
N LEU A 322 4.52 5.32 0.34
CA LEU A 322 3.50 6.38 0.37
C LEU A 322 3.50 7.07 1.74
N ALA A 323 3.31 8.38 1.75
CA ALA A 323 3.11 9.16 2.97
C ALA A 323 1.72 8.85 3.56
N PRO A 324 1.63 8.11 4.69
CA PRO A 324 0.35 7.62 5.22
C PRO A 324 -0.66 8.74 5.56
N TRP A 325 -0.19 9.94 5.91
CA TRP A 325 -1.04 11.09 6.25
C TRP A 325 -1.59 11.85 5.04
N LEU A 326 -1.13 11.54 3.83
CA LEU A 326 -1.60 12.14 2.58
C LEU A 326 -2.54 11.22 1.79
N VAL A 327 -2.61 9.94 2.12
CA VAL A 327 -3.49 8.98 1.46
C VAL A 327 -4.86 8.94 2.13
N GLU A 328 -5.86 8.53 1.36
CA GLU A 328 -7.20 8.25 1.88
C GLU A 328 -7.48 6.75 1.67
N VAL A 329 -7.58 6.00 2.78
CA VAL A 329 -7.93 4.58 2.76
C VAL A 329 -9.44 4.44 2.54
N MET A 330 -9.84 3.74 1.48
CA MET A 330 -11.25 3.45 1.17
C MET A 330 -11.71 2.11 1.75
N CYS A 331 -10.86 1.09 1.72
CA CYS A 331 -11.10 -0.20 2.37
C CYS A 331 -9.82 -1.02 2.42
N SER A 332 -9.90 -2.22 3.00
CA SER A 332 -8.76 -3.13 3.06
C SER A 332 -9.15 -4.60 3.05
N TYR A 333 -8.19 -5.45 2.71
CA TYR A 333 -8.31 -6.88 2.61
C TYR A 333 -7.08 -7.53 3.26
N PHE A 334 -7.32 -8.59 4.02
CA PHE A 334 -6.25 -9.35 4.68
C PHE A 334 -5.48 -10.27 3.73
N VAL A 335 -5.76 -10.20 2.43
CA VAL A 335 -5.14 -10.89 1.29
C VAL A 335 -5.41 -10.07 0.03
N ASP A 336 -5.07 -10.58 -1.15
CA ASP A 336 -5.56 -10.04 -2.44
C ASP A 336 -7.09 -9.91 -2.42
N GLY A 337 -7.57 -8.68 -2.56
CA GLY A 337 -8.96 -8.32 -2.69
C GLY A 337 -9.40 -8.23 -4.15
N GLY A 338 -8.53 -8.34 -5.14
CA GLY A 338 -8.91 -8.24 -6.53
C GLY A 338 -9.48 -6.86 -6.86
N THR A 339 -8.74 -5.80 -6.54
CA THR A 339 -9.10 -4.38 -6.75
C THR A 339 -9.73 -4.07 -8.12
N MET A 340 -9.39 -4.84 -9.16
CA MET A 340 -9.84 -4.67 -10.54
C MET A 340 -10.99 -5.59 -10.97
N LEU A 341 -11.52 -6.43 -10.08
CA LEU A 341 -12.58 -7.34 -10.45
C LEU A 341 -13.85 -6.57 -10.88
N PRO A 342 -14.64 -7.10 -11.83
CA PRO A 342 -15.82 -6.41 -12.34
C PRO A 342 -16.86 -6.03 -11.27
N ASP A 343 -17.00 -6.85 -10.22
CA ASP A 343 -17.88 -6.64 -9.06
C ASP A 343 -17.34 -5.60 -8.06
N LYS A 344 -16.12 -5.10 -8.28
CA LYS A 344 -15.48 -4.02 -7.50
C LYS A 344 -15.20 -2.78 -8.34
N THR A 345 -15.68 -2.77 -9.59
CA THR A 345 -15.50 -1.68 -10.54
C THR A 345 -16.80 -0.92 -10.74
N CYS A 346 -16.80 0.35 -10.34
CA CYS A 346 -17.93 1.25 -10.53
C CYS A 346 -18.21 1.52 -12.01
N ASP A 347 -19.47 1.76 -12.35
CA ASP A 347 -19.87 2.03 -13.75
C ASP A 347 -19.24 3.31 -14.30
N THR A 348 -19.11 4.30 -13.42
CA THR A 348 -18.31 5.51 -13.64
C THR A 348 -17.19 5.51 -12.59
N PRO A 349 -15.92 5.77 -12.98
CA PRO A 349 -14.84 5.87 -12.01
C PRO A 349 -15.15 6.90 -10.93
N GLY A 350 -14.91 6.54 -9.67
CA GLY A 350 -15.14 7.37 -8.50
C GLY A 350 -16.16 6.79 -7.53
N ILE A 351 -16.29 7.47 -6.40
CA ILE A 351 -17.22 7.09 -5.33
C ILE A 351 -18.65 7.45 -5.73
N SER A 352 -19.59 6.54 -5.50
CA SER A 352 -21.02 6.77 -5.66
C SER A 352 -21.81 6.18 -4.47
N PRO A 353 -23.11 6.54 -4.29
CA PRO A 353 -23.93 5.95 -3.25
C PRO A 353 -24.07 4.42 -3.34
N THR A 354 -23.85 3.86 -4.52
CA THR A 354 -23.98 2.43 -4.82
C THR A 354 -22.65 1.78 -5.18
N CYS A 355 -21.53 2.46 -5.02
CA CYS A 355 -20.23 1.89 -5.31
C CYS A 355 -19.10 2.60 -4.58
N LEU A 356 -18.25 1.81 -3.94
CA LEU A 356 -16.96 2.26 -3.44
C LEU A 356 -15.86 1.53 -4.23
N PRO A 357 -15.09 2.25 -5.07
CA PRO A 357 -14.15 1.64 -6.00
C PRO A 357 -13.15 0.69 -5.31
N GLY A 358 -13.02 -0.53 -5.84
CA GLY A 358 -12.12 -1.56 -5.29
C GLY A 358 -12.64 -2.25 -4.04
N CYS A 359 -13.77 -1.82 -3.50
CA CYS A 359 -14.33 -2.33 -2.25
C CYS A 359 -15.60 -3.16 -2.51
N TRP A 360 -16.61 -2.54 -3.12
CA TRP A 360 -17.91 -3.15 -3.43
C TRP A 360 -18.68 -2.36 -4.48
N LYS A 361 -19.59 -3.04 -5.19
CA LYS A 361 -20.58 -2.47 -6.12
C LYS A 361 -21.96 -2.99 -5.75
N GLY A 362 -22.94 -2.09 -5.64
CA GLY A 362 -24.28 -2.39 -5.14
C GLY A 362 -24.39 -2.15 -3.65
N GLU A 363 -24.80 -3.18 -2.90
CA GLU A 363 -24.87 -3.14 -1.45
C GLU A 363 -23.48 -3.26 -0.83
N ALA A 364 -23.26 -2.54 0.27
CA ALA A 364 -21.98 -2.56 0.96
C ALA A 364 -21.72 -3.95 1.56
N ASN A 365 -20.65 -4.60 1.10
CA ASN A 365 -20.24 -5.94 1.56
C ASN A 365 -19.04 -5.84 2.51
N TRP A 366 -19.31 -5.42 3.75
CA TRP A 366 -18.29 -5.30 4.78
C TRP A 366 -18.07 -6.63 5.51
N CYS A 367 -16.81 -6.92 5.86
CA CYS A 367 -16.48 -8.09 6.66
C CYS A 367 -16.97 -7.95 8.10
N ASP A 368 -17.59 -9.02 8.61
CA ASP A 368 -17.79 -9.21 10.05
C ASP A 368 -16.62 -9.99 10.66
N ASP A 369 -16.50 -9.93 12.00
CA ASP A 369 -15.43 -10.60 12.75
C ASP A 369 -15.43 -12.14 12.56
N ASP A 370 -16.58 -12.73 12.23
CA ASP A 370 -16.78 -14.18 12.09
C ASP A 370 -16.70 -14.71 10.65
N GLN A 371 -16.60 -13.83 9.64
CA GLN A 371 -16.66 -14.27 8.24
C GLN A 371 -15.35 -14.90 7.76
N ARG A 372 -15.47 -16.11 7.19
CA ARG A 372 -14.39 -16.88 6.57
C ARG A 372 -14.26 -16.60 5.08
N ILE A 373 -14.27 -15.36 4.60
CA ILE A 373 -14.41 -15.17 3.13
C ILE A 373 -13.51 -14.07 2.57
N PHE A 374 -12.90 -14.38 1.42
CA PHE A 374 -12.13 -13.52 0.54
C PHE A 374 -12.97 -12.43 -0.18
N ASN A 375 -14.29 -12.42 0.05
CA ASN A 375 -15.25 -11.70 -0.79
C ASN A 375 -15.74 -10.38 -0.18
N CYS A 376 -15.43 -10.10 1.08
CA CYS A 376 -15.84 -8.86 1.76
C CYS A 376 -14.64 -7.92 1.93
N ALA A 377 -14.91 -6.62 2.00
CA ALA A 377 -13.92 -5.60 2.30
C ALA A 377 -13.97 -5.24 3.79
N TRP A 378 -12.88 -4.79 4.39
CA TRP A 378 -12.89 -4.14 5.69
C TRP A 378 -13.03 -2.62 5.49
N PRO A 379 -13.92 -1.94 6.24
CA PRO A 379 -14.06 -0.48 6.13
C PRO A 379 -12.78 0.22 6.64
N PRO A 380 -12.56 1.50 6.28
CA PRO A 380 -11.35 2.25 6.63
C PRO A 380 -11.03 2.25 8.14
N ASN A 381 -12.07 2.36 8.96
CA ASN A 381 -11.97 2.38 10.41
C ASN A 381 -11.78 0.98 11.05
N ALA A 382 -11.60 -0.06 10.25
CA ALA A 382 -11.37 -1.44 10.71
C ALA A 382 -10.04 -2.03 10.21
N LEU A 383 -9.11 -1.18 9.77
CA LEU A 383 -7.76 -1.58 9.34
C LEU A 383 -7.03 -2.42 10.40
N SER A 384 -7.16 -2.11 11.69
CA SER A 384 -6.59 -2.91 12.79
C SER A 384 -7.14 -4.34 12.79
N LYS A 385 -8.44 -4.51 12.56
CA LYS A 385 -9.07 -5.84 12.54
C LYS A 385 -8.63 -6.63 11.30
N MET A 386 -8.56 -5.97 10.14
CA MET A 386 -8.00 -6.55 8.92
C MET A 386 -6.57 -7.08 9.15
N LEU A 387 -5.69 -6.24 9.72
CA LEU A 387 -4.29 -6.61 9.95
C LEU A 387 -4.14 -7.74 10.96
N LYS A 388 -4.91 -7.73 12.06
CA LYS A 388 -4.95 -8.87 13.01
C LYS A 388 -5.37 -10.16 12.32
N ARG A 389 -6.36 -10.08 11.41
CA ARG A 389 -6.80 -11.23 10.63
C ARG A 389 -5.71 -11.73 9.69
N HIS A 390 -4.96 -10.83 9.07
CA HIS A 390 -3.82 -11.17 8.21
C HIS A 390 -2.73 -11.90 9.02
N ILE A 391 -2.31 -11.36 10.16
CA ILE A 391 -1.31 -11.98 11.06
C ILE A 391 -1.78 -13.38 11.50
N HIS A 392 -2.98 -13.47 12.05
CA HIS A 392 -3.54 -14.74 12.54
C HIS A 392 -3.60 -15.81 11.43
N ARG A 393 -3.85 -15.40 10.19
CA ARG A 393 -3.83 -16.31 9.05
C ARG A 393 -2.43 -16.79 8.71
N MET A 394 -1.42 -15.93 8.83
CA MET A 394 -0.03 -16.28 8.55
C MET A 394 0.56 -17.22 9.62
N ASP A 395 0.05 -17.21 10.85
CA ASP A 395 0.50 -18.08 11.96
C ASP A 395 0.21 -19.58 11.75
N GLY A 396 -0.73 -19.95 10.87
CA GLY A 396 -1.29 -21.31 10.83
C GLY A 396 -1.03 -22.12 9.56
N ARG A 397 -0.64 -21.49 8.44
CA ARG A 397 -0.22 -22.08 7.15
C ARG A 397 -0.16 -20.98 6.09
N PRO A 398 0.92 -20.84 5.30
CA PRO A 398 0.90 -19.98 4.12
C PRO A 398 -0.14 -20.52 3.14
N TRP A 399 -1.24 -19.80 3.00
CA TRP A 399 -2.26 -20.14 2.01
C TRP A 399 -1.69 -19.95 0.60
N ALA A 400 -2.33 -20.61 -0.36
CA ALA A 400 -1.98 -20.74 -1.77
C ALA A 400 -1.72 -19.42 -2.53
N GLY A 401 -0.56 -18.80 -2.31
CA GLY A 401 0.08 -17.90 -3.28
C GLY A 401 0.06 -16.39 -3.01
N PHE A 402 -0.64 -15.90 -1.98
CA PHE A 402 -0.76 -14.44 -1.73
C PHE A 402 -0.42 -14.06 -0.28
N PRO A 403 0.87 -13.85 0.05
CA PRO A 403 1.30 -13.59 1.42
C PRO A 403 1.12 -12.14 1.88
N TYR A 404 0.57 -11.25 1.05
CA TYR A 404 0.45 -9.81 1.31
C TYR A 404 -0.99 -9.42 1.66
N ASN A 405 -1.16 -8.25 2.29
CA ASN A 405 -2.46 -7.60 2.47
C ASN A 405 -2.67 -6.53 1.39
N GLU A 406 -3.93 -6.19 1.11
CA GLU A 406 -4.29 -5.16 0.14
C GLU A 406 -5.06 -4.03 0.82
N VAL A 407 -4.60 -2.80 0.65
CA VAL A 407 -5.24 -1.58 1.15
C VAL A 407 -5.62 -0.72 -0.05
N ILE A 408 -6.90 -0.40 -0.18
CA ILE A 408 -7.40 0.36 -1.32
C ILE A 408 -7.35 1.83 -0.97
N LEU A 409 -6.63 2.59 -1.79
CA LEU A 409 -6.44 4.02 -1.63
C LEU A 409 -7.23 4.77 -2.70
N SER A 410 -7.85 5.88 -2.31
CA SER A 410 -8.42 6.85 -3.25
C SER A 410 -7.28 7.52 -4.01
N THR A 411 -7.41 7.58 -5.34
CA THR A 411 -6.49 8.37 -6.20
C THR A 411 -6.98 9.80 -6.39
N THR A 412 -8.09 10.17 -5.75
CA THR A 412 -8.58 11.55 -5.74
C THR A 412 -7.55 12.45 -5.05
N GLY A 413 -7.09 13.49 -5.74
CA GLY A 413 -6.05 14.38 -5.21
C GLY A 413 -4.63 13.83 -5.29
N TRP A 414 -4.41 12.65 -5.89
CA TRP A 414 -3.09 12.01 -5.94
C TRP A 414 -2.05 12.87 -6.66
N LYS A 415 -2.44 13.45 -7.81
CA LYS A 415 -1.56 14.29 -8.62
C LYS A 415 -1.23 15.61 -7.93
N GLU A 416 -2.20 16.17 -7.21
CA GLU A 416 -2.09 17.42 -6.46
C GLU A 416 -1.18 17.29 -5.24
N LYS A 417 -1.08 16.09 -4.68
CA LYS A 417 -0.21 15.77 -3.53
C LYS A 417 1.23 15.41 -3.94
N LEU A 418 1.52 15.30 -5.25
CA LEU A 418 2.89 15.04 -5.71
C LEU A 418 3.74 16.33 -5.70
N PRO A 419 5.03 16.24 -5.33
CA PRO A 419 5.78 15.00 -5.08
C PRO A 419 5.65 14.45 -3.65
N ASP A 420 5.09 15.21 -2.71
CA ASP A 420 5.13 14.93 -1.27
C ASP A 420 4.40 13.65 -0.84
N LEU A 421 3.47 13.16 -1.66
CA LEU A 421 2.80 11.87 -1.47
C LEU A 421 3.76 10.69 -1.43
N ILE A 422 4.88 10.78 -2.15
CA ILE A 422 5.87 9.70 -2.25
C ILE A 422 7.01 10.03 -1.30
N GLN A 423 7.28 9.15 -0.35
CA GLN A 423 8.41 9.31 0.56
C GLN A 423 9.70 8.75 -0.03
N ALA A 424 9.61 7.64 -0.77
CA ALA A 424 10.75 6.98 -1.40
C ALA A 424 10.28 6.12 -2.59
N PHE A 425 11.17 5.91 -3.56
CA PHE A 425 11.11 4.74 -4.43
C PHE A 425 11.88 3.61 -3.78
N PHE A 426 11.52 2.36 -4.05
CA PHE A 426 12.31 1.22 -3.60
C PHE A 426 12.41 0.12 -4.65
N VAL A 427 13.43 -0.73 -4.49
CA VAL A 427 13.60 -2.00 -5.19
C VAL A 427 13.88 -3.11 -4.17
N LEU A 428 13.33 -4.30 -4.36
CA LEU A 428 13.58 -5.43 -3.46
C LEU A 428 15.04 -5.91 -3.58
N ALA A 429 15.69 -6.17 -2.44
CA ALA A 429 17.12 -6.47 -2.37
C ALA A 429 17.52 -7.71 -3.21
N HIS A 430 16.67 -8.73 -3.25
CA HIS A 430 16.92 -9.98 -3.99
C HIS A 430 16.77 -9.85 -5.51
N ARG A 431 16.47 -8.66 -6.04
CA ARG A 431 16.13 -8.41 -7.45
C ARG A 431 17.10 -7.45 -8.10
N THR A 432 18.33 -7.92 -8.25
CA THR A 432 19.47 -7.13 -8.75
C THR A 432 19.24 -6.56 -10.14
N GLU A 433 18.55 -7.30 -11.01
CA GLU A 433 18.23 -6.95 -12.39
C GLU A 433 17.26 -5.76 -12.49
N GLU A 434 16.36 -5.61 -11.52
CA GLU A 434 15.37 -4.52 -11.48
C GLU A 434 15.96 -3.20 -10.97
N LYS A 435 17.17 -3.21 -10.40
CA LYS A 435 17.84 -1.99 -9.90
C LYS A 435 18.03 -0.96 -11.01
N ALA A 436 18.36 -1.40 -12.22
CA ALA A 436 18.53 -0.49 -13.36
C ALA A 436 17.21 0.18 -13.76
N VAL A 437 16.12 -0.58 -13.77
CA VAL A 437 14.77 -0.08 -14.06
C VAL A 437 14.31 0.88 -12.96
N ALA A 438 14.55 0.54 -11.69
CA ALA A 438 14.24 1.41 -10.55
C ALA A 438 15.01 2.74 -10.61
N LYS A 439 16.32 2.70 -10.94
CA LYS A 439 17.13 3.91 -11.17
C LYS A 439 16.57 4.74 -12.33
N HIS A 440 16.12 4.12 -13.41
CA HIS A 440 15.51 4.83 -14.54
C HIS A 440 14.20 5.53 -14.14
N ILE A 441 13.28 4.81 -13.49
CA ILE A 441 12.01 5.36 -13.01
C ILE A 441 12.25 6.52 -12.04
N HIS A 442 13.14 6.33 -11.06
CA HIS A 442 13.50 7.36 -10.08
C HIS A 442 14.11 8.61 -10.73
N LYS A 443 15.03 8.44 -11.68
CA LYS A 443 15.59 9.55 -12.47
C LYS A 443 14.50 10.31 -13.22
N ARG A 444 13.51 9.61 -13.78
CA ARG A 444 12.39 10.22 -14.49
C ARG A 444 11.47 10.97 -13.52
N PHE A 445 11.19 10.43 -12.34
CA PHE A 445 10.46 11.14 -11.29
C PHE A 445 11.15 12.46 -10.93
N ARG A 446 12.46 12.41 -10.67
CA ARG A 446 13.26 13.61 -10.39
C ARG A 446 13.33 14.60 -11.54
N PHE A 447 13.19 14.16 -12.79
CA PHE A 447 13.08 15.07 -13.92
C PHE A 447 11.79 15.90 -13.86
N PHE A 448 10.66 15.28 -13.53
CA PHE A 448 9.38 15.99 -13.35
C PHE A 448 9.32 16.82 -12.07
N TYR A 449 10.00 16.37 -11.01
CA TYR A 449 10.01 17.01 -9.70
C TYR A 449 11.45 17.32 -9.23
N PRO A 450 12.16 18.27 -9.86
CA PRO A 450 13.59 18.48 -9.63
C PRO A 450 13.95 19.01 -8.24
N LYS A 451 12.97 19.56 -7.51
CA LYS A 451 13.12 20.02 -6.13
C LYS A 451 12.82 18.93 -5.10
N SER A 452 12.33 17.77 -5.54
CA SER A 452 12.00 16.66 -4.66
C SER A 452 13.27 15.96 -4.20
N GLU A 453 13.34 15.68 -2.91
CA GLU A 453 14.44 14.91 -2.29
C GLU A 453 14.08 13.43 -2.07
N VAL A 454 13.04 12.93 -2.76
CA VAL A 454 12.61 11.53 -2.67
C VAL A 454 13.76 10.61 -3.07
N PRO A 455 14.26 9.73 -2.18
CA PRO A 455 15.37 8.84 -2.48
C PRO A 455 14.91 7.55 -3.18
N LEU A 456 15.90 6.81 -3.68
CA LEU A 456 15.75 5.41 -4.08
C LEU A 456 16.37 4.53 -2.98
N LEU A 457 15.57 3.59 -2.48
CA LEU A 457 15.92 2.68 -1.40
C LEU A 457 16.00 1.24 -1.88
N GLU A 458 16.71 0.42 -1.14
CA GLU A 458 16.65 -1.04 -1.23
C GLU A 458 15.80 -1.54 -0.05
N LEU A 459 14.92 -2.50 -0.34
CA LEU A 459 14.03 -3.13 0.64
C LEU A 459 14.37 -4.63 0.76
N ASP A 460 14.96 -5.01 1.89
CA ASP A 460 15.35 -6.39 2.21
C ASP A 460 14.40 -7.00 3.26
N LEU A 461 13.42 -7.77 2.78
CA LEU A 461 12.47 -8.50 3.64
C LEU A 461 12.90 -9.95 3.90
N TRP A 462 14.05 -10.39 3.38
CA TRP A 462 14.52 -11.77 3.48
C TRP A 462 15.82 -11.92 4.26
N GLY A 463 16.65 -10.88 4.31
CA GLY A 463 17.89 -10.83 5.08
C GLY A 463 17.70 -10.15 6.44
N ASP A 464 17.67 -8.82 6.48
CA ASP A 464 17.62 -8.04 7.73
C ASP A 464 16.27 -7.35 8.01
N LEU A 465 15.41 -8.02 8.79
CA LEU A 465 14.15 -7.43 9.26
C LEU A 465 14.32 -6.34 10.32
N GLN A 466 15.51 -6.13 10.90
CA GLN A 466 15.73 -5.02 11.83
C GLN A 466 15.93 -3.69 11.13
N THR A 467 16.58 -3.71 9.96
CA THR A 467 16.77 -2.53 9.11
C THR A 467 16.50 -2.84 7.63
N PRO A 468 15.25 -3.22 7.28
CA PRO A 468 14.95 -3.70 5.92
C PRO A 468 15.08 -2.61 4.85
N PHE A 469 15.04 -1.33 5.22
CA PHE A 469 15.29 -0.23 4.30
C PHE A 469 16.75 0.23 4.38
N SER A 470 17.40 0.35 3.22
CA SER A 470 18.73 0.93 3.08
C SER A 470 18.82 1.82 1.84
N TYR A 471 19.86 2.65 1.75
CA TYR A 471 20.09 3.49 0.57
C TYR A 471 20.65 2.67 -0.59
N VAL A 472 20.10 2.83 -1.78
CA VAL A 472 20.79 2.41 -3.01
C VAL A 472 21.89 3.43 -3.28
N LEU A 473 23.13 2.96 -3.39
CA LEU A 473 24.23 3.77 -3.92
C LEU A 473 23.92 4.06 -5.41
N VAL A 474 23.48 5.28 -5.68
CA VAL A 474 23.06 5.72 -7.03
C VAL A 474 24.25 5.91 -7.93
#